data_AF-A0A7X7PSR9-F1
#
_entry.id   AF-A0A7X7PSR9-F1
#
_cell.length_a   1.000
_cell.length_b   1.000
_cell.length_c   1.000
_cell.angle_alpha   90.00
_cell.angle_beta   90.00
_cell.angle_gamma   90.00
#
_symmetry.space_group_name_H-M   'P 1'
#
loop_
_entity.id
_entity.type
_entity.pdbx_description
1 polymer ?
#
loop_
_entity_poly.entity_id
_entity_poly.type
_entity_poly.pdbx_seq_one_letter_code
_entity_poly.pdbx_strand_id
1 'polypeptide(L)'
;ILATLIPCSARTVVILGLVGVFVGFWAAISLYLINLIIVFVAGRVLNKYLPGDNVGLIMEMPKLRTPAWRVSLKQTWFRLKDFVMFAFPVIVLGSLLLWGLDRLGWLDPVAAALAPFTENVLGLPPVTLVVLIFGVLRKELALIMLAALLGTAEFGLVLSGQQMFVFALIVMLYIPCVATIAVLRREFGAWTAVLVSAGEVLLALVLGAAANWIWNLVATIV
;
A
#
# COMPACT_ATOMS: atom_id res chain seq x y z
N ILE A 1 8.02 4.42 -13.01
CA ILE A 1 7.73 3.07 -12.45
C ILE A 1 8.29 2.93 -11.03
N LEU A 2 9.60 3.13 -10.78
CA LEU A 2 10.17 3.01 -9.41
C LEU A 2 9.51 3.84 -8.31
N ALA A 3 8.88 4.96 -8.65
CA ALA A 3 8.18 5.82 -7.70
C ALA A 3 7.00 5.13 -6.97
N THR A 4 6.45 4.02 -7.50
CA THR A 4 5.33 3.28 -6.88
C THR A 4 5.75 2.44 -5.68
N LEU A 5 7.01 2.02 -5.62
CA LEU A 5 7.58 1.24 -4.51
C LEU A 5 7.93 2.12 -3.30
N ILE A 6 8.17 3.42 -3.52
CA ILE A 6 8.52 4.36 -2.46
C ILE A 6 7.34 4.49 -1.49
N PRO A 7 7.55 4.36 -0.17
CA PRO A 7 6.47 4.50 0.78
C PRO A 7 5.93 5.93 0.78
N CYS A 8 4.64 6.08 0.50
CA CYS A 8 3.93 7.34 0.67
C CYS A 8 3.57 7.57 2.14
N SER A 9 3.21 8.82 2.48
CA SER A 9 2.79 9.21 3.84
C SER A 9 1.66 8.34 4.40
N ALA A 10 0.78 7.79 3.56
CA ALA A 10 -0.26 6.87 4.02
C ALA A 10 0.30 5.51 4.48
N ARG A 11 1.33 4.98 3.81
CA ARG A 11 1.97 3.71 4.19
C ARG A 11 2.75 3.85 5.49
N THR A 12 3.36 5.02 5.73
CA THR A 12 4.07 5.28 6.99
C THR A 12 3.10 5.30 8.18
N VAL A 13 1.87 5.81 8.01
CA VAL A 13 0.83 5.74 9.05
C VAL A 13 0.44 4.30 9.37
N VAL A 14 0.30 3.44 8.36
CA VAL A 14 -0.03 2.02 8.59
C VAL A 14 1.09 1.29 9.32
N ILE A 15 2.35 1.49 8.91
CA ILE A 15 3.52 0.85 9.54
C ILE A 15 3.66 1.30 11.00
N LEU A 16 3.58 2.60 11.27
CA LEU A 16 3.73 3.12 12.62
C LEU A 16 2.53 2.78 13.51
N GLY A 17 1.31 2.90 12.97
CA GLY A 17 0.08 2.65 13.72
C GLY A 17 -0.15 1.19 14.06
N LEU A 18 0.31 0.26 13.23
CA LEU A 18 0.07 -1.17 13.41
C LEU A 18 1.32 -1.90 13.95
N VAL A 19 2.49 -1.71 13.33
CA VAL A 19 3.71 -2.40 13.76
C VAL A 19 4.45 -1.60 14.84
N GLY A 20 4.52 -0.28 14.69
CA GLY A 20 5.19 0.58 15.65
C GLY A 20 4.59 0.54 17.06
N VAL A 21 3.25 0.52 17.15
CA VAL A 21 2.53 0.49 18.44
C VAL A 21 2.48 -0.92 19.04
N PHE A 22 2.18 -1.96 18.24
CA PHE A 22 1.87 -3.29 18.78
C PHE A 22 3.04 -4.30 18.75
N VAL A 23 4.01 -4.14 17.84
CA VAL A 23 5.16 -5.07 17.71
C VAL A 23 6.46 -4.42 18.18
N GLY A 24 6.59 -3.10 18.02
CA GLY A 24 7.68 -2.29 18.54
C GLY A 24 8.46 -1.54 17.46
N PHE A 25 9.31 -0.62 17.93
CA PHE A 25 10.05 0.31 17.07
C PHE A 25 11.06 -0.38 16.13
N TRP A 26 11.77 -1.40 16.62
CA TRP A 26 12.74 -2.15 15.83
C TRP A 26 12.10 -2.92 14.67
N ALA A 27 10.89 -3.46 14.87
CA ALA A 27 10.14 -4.12 13.81
C ALA A 27 9.74 -3.12 12.71
N ALA A 28 9.29 -1.92 13.08
CA ALA A 28 8.97 -0.87 12.12
C ALA A 28 10.19 -0.43 11.29
N ILE A 29 11.37 -0.28 11.91
CA ILE A 29 12.61 0.03 11.19
C ILE A 29 12.98 -1.08 10.20
N SER A 30 12.84 -2.35 10.60
CA SER A 30 13.17 -3.47 9.73
C SER A 30 12.34 -3.48 8.45
N LEU A 31 11.05 -3.08 8.51
CA LEU A 31 10.19 -2.92 7.33
C LEU A 31 10.70 -1.84 6.37
N TYR A 32 11.14 -0.70 6.89
CA TYR A 32 11.74 0.34 6.06
C TYR A 32 13.05 -0.12 5.41
N LEU A 33 13.88 -0.85 6.14
CA LEU A 33 15.14 -1.39 5.61
C LEU A 33 14.88 -2.41 4.51
N ILE A 34 13.93 -3.33 4.72
CA ILE A 34 13.49 -4.31 3.71
C ILE A 34 12.97 -3.59 2.46
N ASN A 35 12.13 -2.56 2.62
CA ASN A 35 11.64 -1.79 1.48
C ASN A 35 12.78 -1.11 0.72
N LEU A 36 13.73 -0.47 1.41
CA LEU A 36 14.89 0.15 0.78
C LEU A 36 15.68 -0.85 -0.09
N ILE A 37 15.90 -2.06 0.43
CA ILE A 37 16.55 -3.14 -0.31
C ILE A 37 15.74 -3.51 -1.55
N ILE A 38 14.42 -3.65 -1.42
CA ILE A 38 13.54 -3.97 -2.55
C ILE A 38 13.57 -2.87 -3.61
N VAL A 39 13.53 -1.58 -3.21
CA VAL A 39 13.64 -0.45 -4.16
C VAL A 39 14.98 -0.48 -4.87
N PHE A 40 16.08 -0.76 -4.15
CA PHE A 40 17.41 -0.84 -4.73
C PHE A 40 17.52 -1.97 -5.76
N VAL A 41 17.02 -3.17 -5.42
CA VAL A 41 17.02 -4.33 -6.32
C VAL A 41 16.13 -4.06 -7.54
N ALA A 42 14.90 -3.58 -7.33
CA ALA A 42 13.98 -3.24 -8.41
C ALA A 42 14.55 -2.12 -9.31
N GLY A 43 15.22 -1.13 -8.72
CA GLY A 43 15.93 -0.06 -9.43
C GLY A 43 17.04 -0.60 -10.32
N ARG A 44 17.87 -1.49 -9.79
CA ARG A 44 18.95 -2.14 -10.55
C ARG A 44 18.41 -2.99 -11.69
N VAL A 45 17.35 -3.75 -11.44
CA VAL A 45 16.66 -4.58 -12.44
C VAL A 45 16.09 -3.71 -13.55
N LEU A 46 15.35 -2.65 -13.20
CA LEU A 46 14.72 -1.78 -14.18
C LEU A 46 15.75 -1.03 -15.03
N ASN A 47 16.84 -0.56 -14.43
CA ASN A 47 17.94 0.09 -15.16
C ASN A 47 18.60 -0.85 -16.18
N LYS A 48 18.58 -2.16 -15.93
CA LYS A 48 19.13 -3.16 -16.87
C LYS A 48 18.18 -3.43 -18.04
N TYR A 49 16.87 -3.41 -17.82
CA TYR A 49 15.87 -3.75 -18.84
C TYR A 49 15.37 -2.55 -19.65
N LEU A 50 15.32 -1.37 -19.05
CA LEU A 50 14.92 -0.12 -19.70
C LEU A 50 16.03 0.92 -19.50
N PRO A 51 17.13 0.85 -20.27
CA PRO A 51 18.10 1.93 -20.31
C PRO A 51 17.38 3.19 -20.83
N GLY A 52 17.26 4.19 -19.96
CA GLY A 52 16.70 5.48 -20.36
C GLY A 52 17.73 6.24 -21.19
N ASP A 53 17.32 6.72 -22.36
CA ASP A 53 18.09 7.74 -23.05
C ASP A 53 18.07 9.00 -22.18
N ASN A 54 19.23 9.35 -21.62
CA ASN A 54 19.45 10.64 -21.01
C ASN A 54 19.40 11.67 -22.14
N VAL A 55 18.21 12.15 -22.49
CA VAL A 55 18.11 13.39 -23.26
C VAL A 55 18.89 14.42 -22.47
N GLY A 56 20.03 14.85 -23.02
CA GLY A 56 20.92 15.85 -22.44
C GLY A 56 20.25 17.22 -22.40
N LEU A 57 19.04 17.33 -21.87
CA LEU A 57 18.50 18.58 -21.42
C LEU A 57 19.25 18.93 -20.14
N ILE A 58 20.23 19.82 -20.31
CA ILE A 58 20.70 20.70 -19.25
C ILE A 58 19.47 21.44 -18.77
N MET A 59 18.84 20.90 -17.73
CA MET A 59 17.72 21.55 -17.07
C MET A 59 18.35 22.66 -16.22
N GLU A 60 18.62 23.80 -16.86
CA GLU A 60 19.05 25.05 -16.22
C GLU A 60 18.12 25.27 -15.04
N MET A 61 18.62 25.03 -13.82
CA MET A 61 17.82 25.14 -12.61
C MET A 61 17.42 26.61 -12.47
N PRO A 62 16.14 26.97 -12.64
CA PRO A 62 15.75 28.36 -12.54
C PRO A 62 16.00 28.81 -11.10
N LYS A 63 16.49 30.04 -10.92
CA LYS A 63 16.74 30.63 -9.59
C LYS A 63 15.50 30.43 -8.72
N LEU A 64 15.63 29.66 -7.63
CA LEU A 64 14.57 29.48 -6.64
C LEU A 64 14.19 30.86 -6.09
N ARG A 65 13.07 31.41 -6.56
CA ARG A 65 12.48 32.64 -6.03
C ARG A 65 11.58 32.26 -4.86
N THR A 66 11.65 33.00 -3.77
CA THR A 66 10.77 32.78 -2.63
C THR A 66 9.32 32.91 -3.08
N PRO A 67 8.47 31.90 -2.82
CA PRO A 67 7.13 31.87 -3.37
C PRO A 67 6.26 32.92 -2.66
N ALA A 68 5.57 33.76 -3.43
CA ALA A 68 4.66 34.75 -2.87
C ALA A 68 3.47 34.06 -2.18
N TRP A 69 3.29 34.29 -0.87
CA TRP A 69 2.31 33.60 -0.02
C TRP A 69 0.90 33.56 -0.62
N ARG A 70 0.43 34.68 -1.18
CA ARG A 70 -0.90 34.79 -1.80
C ARG A 70 -1.06 33.90 -3.04
N VAL A 71 -0.01 33.76 -3.85
CA VAL A 71 -0.03 32.94 -5.07
C VAL A 71 0.02 31.47 -4.69
N SER A 72 0.90 31.09 -3.76
CA SER A 72 0.97 29.73 -3.23
C SER A 72 -0.35 29.28 -2.62
N LEU A 73 -0.97 30.12 -1.79
CA LEU A 73 -2.26 29.77 -1.17
C LEU A 73 -3.36 29.58 -2.20
N LYS A 74 -3.48 30.48 -3.19
CA LYS A 74 -4.47 30.33 -4.27
C LYS A 74 -4.23 29.06 -5.07
N GLN A 75 -2.97 28.76 -5.39
CA GLN A 75 -2.62 27.59 -6.19
C GLN A 75 -2.84 26.27 -5.42
N THR A 76 -2.48 26.25 -4.14
CA THR A 76 -2.80 25.13 -3.25
C THR A 76 -4.31 24.96 -3.12
N TRP A 77 -5.07 26.05 -2.94
CA TRP A 77 -6.53 26.00 -2.84
C TRP A 77 -7.19 25.45 -4.10
N PHE A 78 -6.74 25.86 -5.28
CA PHE A 78 -7.25 25.31 -6.55
C PHE A 78 -6.99 23.81 -6.65
N ARG A 79 -5.76 23.36 -6.40
CA ARG A 79 -5.43 21.93 -6.42
C ARG A 79 -6.19 21.13 -5.36
N LEU A 80 -6.40 21.71 -4.18
CA LEU A 80 -7.11 21.08 -3.08
C LEU A 80 -8.61 20.99 -3.37
N LYS A 81 -9.21 22.01 -4.00
CA LYS A 81 -10.61 21.98 -4.45
C LYS A 81 -10.84 20.86 -5.47
N ASP A 82 -9.96 20.73 -6.45
CA ASP A 82 -10.07 19.67 -7.46
C ASP A 82 -9.93 18.28 -6.81
N PHE A 83 -9.01 18.12 -5.86
CA PHE A 83 -8.87 16.89 -5.10
C PHE A 83 -10.12 16.58 -4.26
N VAL A 84 -10.67 17.57 -3.55
CA VAL A 84 -11.87 17.39 -2.71
C VAL A 84 -13.08 17.03 -3.57
N MET A 85 -13.29 17.71 -4.70
CA MET A 85 -14.43 17.44 -5.58
C MET A 85 -14.38 16.04 -6.21
N PHE A 86 -13.20 15.50 -6.49
CA PHE A 86 -13.07 14.19 -7.13
C PHE A 86 -12.89 13.04 -6.13
N ALA A 87 -12.05 13.20 -5.12
CA ALA A 87 -11.72 12.13 -4.18
C ALA A 87 -12.81 11.92 -3.12
N PHE A 88 -13.38 13.00 -2.57
CA PHE A 88 -14.36 12.91 -1.49
C PHE A 88 -15.59 12.07 -1.85
N PRO A 89 -16.23 12.25 -3.04
CA PRO A 89 -17.39 11.44 -3.41
C PRO A 89 -17.05 9.96 -3.57
N VAL A 90 -15.89 9.65 -4.17
CA VAL A 90 -15.42 8.27 -4.37
C VAL A 90 -15.21 7.56 -3.03
N ILE A 91 -14.66 8.27 -2.03
CA ILE A 91 -14.46 7.72 -0.68
C ILE A 91 -15.79 7.46 0.00
N VAL A 92 -16.71 8.44 -0.02
CA VAL A 92 -18.02 8.30 0.63
C VAL A 92 -18.80 7.15 0.00
N LEU A 93 -18.86 7.07 -1.33
CA LEU A 93 -19.51 5.96 -2.04
C LEU A 93 -18.84 4.62 -1.74
N GLY A 94 -17.51 4.57 -1.73
CA GLY A 94 -16.76 3.37 -1.40
C GLY A 94 -17.09 2.87 0.01
N SER A 95 -17.06 3.75 1.01
CA SER A 95 -17.39 3.41 2.39
C SER A 95 -18.86 2.98 2.55
N LEU A 96 -19.79 3.64 1.84
CA LEU A 96 -21.22 3.31 1.91
C LEU A 96 -21.51 1.94 1.29
N LEU A 97 -20.89 1.64 0.15
CA LEU A 97 -20.95 0.34 -0.51
C LEU A 97 -20.38 -0.75 0.40
N LEU A 98 -19.25 -0.49 1.05
CA LEU A 98 -18.61 -1.44 1.95
C LEU A 98 -19.47 -1.76 3.17
N TRP A 99 -20.02 -0.73 3.80
CA TRP A 99 -20.97 -0.91 4.90
C TRP A 99 -22.19 -1.73 4.47
N GLY A 100 -22.69 -1.51 3.26
CA GLY A 100 -23.76 -2.31 2.67
C GLY A 100 -23.37 -3.77 2.46
N LEU A 101 -22.22 -4.02 1.80
CA LEU A 101 -21.73 -5.38 1.53
C LEU A 101 -21.45 -6.18 2.81
N ASP A 102 -20.93 -5.51 3.84
CA ASP A 102 -20.73 -6.08 5.17
C ASP A 102 -22.06 -6.49 5.80
N ARG A 103 -23.06 -5.61 5.76
CA ARG A 103 -24.39 -5.90 6.33
C ARG A 103 -25.14 -7.01 5.58
N LEU A 104 -24.87 -7.19 4.29
CA LEU A 104 -25.39 -8.26 3.45
C LEU A 104 -24.69 -9.62 3.66
N GLY A 105 -23.56 -9.68 4.37
CA GLY A 105 -22.82 -10.92 4.63
C GLY A 105 -22.11 -11.51 3.40
N TRP A 106 -21.89 -10.71 2.36
CA TRP A 106 -21.21 -11.15 1.13
C TRP A 106 -19.68 -11.23 1.32
N LEU A 107 -19.16 -10.64 2.39
CA LEU A 107 -17.73 -10.65 2.71
C LEU A 107 -17.27 -12.02 3.23
N ASP A 108 -18.12 -12.74 3.97
CA ASP A 108 -17.82 -14.06 4.54
C ASP A 108 -17.57 -15.17 3.50
N PRO A 109 -18.40 -15.36 2.45
CA PRO A 109 -18.14 -16.37 1.43
C PRO A 109 -16.91 -16.04 0.57
N VAL A 110 -16.63 -14.75 0.34
CA VAL A 110 -15.42 -14.31 -0.37
C VAL A 110 -14.17 -14.60 0.48
N ALA A 111 -14.23 -14.31 1.78
CA ALA A 111 -13.17 -14.64 2.72
C ALA A 111 -12.94 -16.15 2.82
N ALA A 112 -14.00 -16.97 2.84
CA ALA A 112 -13.91 -18.43 2.88
C ALA A 112 -13.36 -19.05 1.58
N ALA A 113 -13.73 -18.50 0.41
CA ALA A 113 -13.21 -18.97 -0.88
C ALA A 113 -11.70 -18.69 -1.05
N LEU A 114 -11.21 -17.62 -0.41
CA LEU A 114 -9.81 -17.21 -0.45
C LEU A 114 -8.99 -17.67 0.77
N ALA A 115 -9.67 -18.20 1.81
CA ALA A 115 -9.07 -18.77 3.02
C ALA A 115 -7.94 -19.80 2.75
N PRO A 116 -8.06 -20.76 1.82
CA PRO A 116 -6.98 -21.74 1.60
C PRO A 116 -5.71 -21.10 1.03
N PHE A 117 -5.81 -19.91 0.41
CA PHE A 117 -4.66 -19.18 -0.11
C PHE A 117 -4.03 -18.32 0.98
N THR A 118 -4.81 -17.71 1.86
CA THR A 118 -4.30 -16.85 2.94
C THR A 118 -3.74 -17.64 4.12
N GLU A 119 -4.37 -18.75 4.51
CA GLU A 119 -3.93 -19.53 5.66
C GLU A 119 -2.67 -20.35 5.34
N ASN A 120 -2.60 -20.97 4.15
CA ASN A 120 -1.45 -21.81 3.77
C ASN A 120 -0.24 -21.00 3.28
N VAL A 121 -0.46 -19.86 2.60
CA VAL A 121 0.63 -19.09 1.99
C VAL A 121 1.02 -17.88 2.84
N LEU A 122 0.05 -17.15 3.40
CA LEU A 122 0.28 -15.88 4.11
C LEU A 122 0.25 -16.01 5.63
N GLY A 123 -0.47 -16.99 6.21
CA GLY A 123 -0.64 -17.15 7.66
C GLY A 123 -1.54 -16.09 8.32
N LEU A 124 -2.31 -15.34 7.52
CA LEU A 124 -3.19 -14.27 8.00
C LEU A 124 -4.66 -14.72 8.13
N PRO A 125 -5.42 -14.14 9.08
CA PRO A 125 -6.86 -14.34 9.17
C PRO A 125 -7.58 -13.92 7.86
N PRO A 126 -8.63 -14.63 7.43
CA PRO A 126 -9.35 -14.36 6.17
C PRO A 126 -9.87 -12.92 6.04
N VAL A 127 -10.17 -12.30 7.18
CA VAL A 127 -10.71 -10.94 7.31
C VAL A 127 -9.75 -9.87 6.75
N THR A 128 -8.43 -10.11 6.83
CA THR A 128 -7.41 -9.16 6.39
C THR A 128 -7.32 -9.02 4.86
N LEU A 129 -7.75 -10.04 4.12
CA LEU A 129 -7.72 -10.04 2.66
C LEU A 129 -8.80 -9.14 2.06
N VAL A 130 -9.98 -9.11 2.69
CA VAL A 130 -11.06 -8.18 2.34
C VAL A 130 -10.55 -6.75 2.47
N VAL A 131 -9.86 -6.45 3.57
CA VAL A 131 -9.21 -5.14 3.79
C VAL A 131 -8.15 -4.85 2.73
N LEU A 132 -7.40 -5.86 2.28
CA LEU A 132 -6.38 -5.70 1.23
C LEU A 132 -6.98 -5.37 -0.14
N ILE A 133 -8.05 -6.07 -0.54
CA ILE A 133 -8.75 -5.88 -1.82
C ILE A 133 -9.36 -4.47 -1.87
N PHE A 134 -10.00 -4.04 -0.78
CA PHE A 134 -10.60 -2.71 -0.71
C PHE A 134 -9.58 -1.59 -0.45
N GLY A 135 -8.41 -1.93 0.12
CA GLY A 135 -7.28 -1.03 0.32
C GLY A 135 -6.68 -0.47 -0.98
N VAL A 136 -7.04 -1.02 -2.15
CA VAL A 136 -6.69 -0.48 -3.48
C VAL A 136 -7.23 0.94 -3.69
N LEU A 137 -8.43 1.23 -3.19
CA LEU A 137 -9.09 2.53 -3.37
C LEU A 137 -8.34 3.65 -2.64
N ARG A 138 -7.91 3.39 -1.41
CA ARG A 138 -7.11 4.30 -0.57
C ARG A 138 -6.42 3.50 0.54
N LYS A 139 -5.10 3.64 0.66
CA LYS A 139 -4.28 2.82 1.56
C LYS A 139 -4.44 3.17 3.04
N GLU A 140 -4.81 4.42 3.35
CA GLU A 140 -5.15 4.89 4.69
C GLU A 140 -6.46 4.30 5.22
N LEU A 141 -7.37 3.91 4.32
CA LEU A 141 -8.63 3.27 4.72
C LEU A 141 -8.39 1.84 5.19
N ALA A 142 -7.29 1.19 4.79
CA ALA A 142 -7.00 -0.18 5.22
C ALA A 142 -6.95 -0.30 6.76
N LEU A 143 -6.32 0.66 7.46
CA LEU A 143 -6.24 0.62 8.92
C LEU A 143 -7.59 0.91 9.59
N ILE A 144 -8.36 1.84 9.04
CA ILE A 144 -9.71 2.18 9.54
C ILE A 144 -10.68 1.02 9.29
N MET A 145 -10.60 0.38 8.13
CA MET A 145 -11.41 -0.78 7.78
C MET A 145 -11.03 -2.01 8.59
N LEU A 146 -9.74 -2.20 8.88
CA LEU A 146 -9.28 -3.24 9.79
C LEU A 146 -9.87 -3.02 11.20
N ALA A 147 -9.84 -1.78 11.71
CA ALA A 147 -10.47 -1.43 12.99
C ALA A 147 -11.99 -1.63 12.98
N ALA A 148 -12.66 -1.27 11.88
CA ALA A 148 -14.11 -1.41 11.72
C ALA A 148 -14.53 -2.89 11.65
N LEU A 149 -13.83 -3.73 10.89
CA LEU A 149 -14.14 -5.16 10.78
C LEU A 149 -13.78 -5.95 12.04
N LEU A 150 -12.67 -5.62 12.70
CA LEU A 150 -12.27 -6.31 13.94
C LEU A 150 -13.11 -5.86 15.15
N GLY A 151 -13.84 -4.75 15.05
CA GLY A 151 -14.65 -4.20 16.15
C GLY A 151 -13.84 -3.72 17.35
N THR A 152 -12.50 -3.73 17.26
CA THR A 152 -11.57 -3.43 18.35
C THR A 152 -10.42 -2.55 17.86
N ALA A 153 -10.07 -1.50 18.61
CA ALA A 153 -8.87 -0.70 18.38
C ALA A 153 -7.58 -1.38 18.92
N GLU A 154 -7.74 -2.41 19.75
CA GLU A 154 -6.65 -3.21 20.32
C GLU A 154 -6.34 -4.41 19.41
N PHE A 155 -5.57 -4.18 18.34
CA PHE A 155 -5.23 -5.22 17.37
C PHE A 155 -4.48 -6.41 17.97
N GLY A 156 -3.81 -6.22 19.13
CA GLY A 156 -3.02 -7.24 19.81
C GLY A 156 -3.82 -8.40 20.41
N LEU A 157 -5.15 -8.25 20.53
CA LEU A 157 -6.03 -9.33 21.02
C LEU A 157 -6.49 -10.29 19.92
N VAL A 158 -6.41 -9.88 18.65
CA VAL A 158 -6.96 -10.65 17.52
C VAL A 158 -5.88 -11.06 16.51
N LEU A 159 -4.81 -10.28 16.36
CA LEU A 159 -3.68 -10.60 15.47
C LEU A 159 -2.41 -10.86 16.28
N SER A 160 -1.65 -11.88 15.88
CA SER A 160 -0.29 -12.07 16.40
C SER A 160 0.66 -11.00 15.85
N GLY A 161 1.73 -10.68 16.59
CA GLY A 161 2.73 -9.70 16.13
C GLY A 161 3.37 -10.06 14.78
N GLN A 162 3.45 -11.35 14.45
CA GLN A 162 3.88 -11.85 13.14
C GLN A 162 2.88 -11.50 12.04
N GLN A 163 1.58 -11.73 12.28
CA GLN A 163 0.53 -11.41 11.30
C GLN A 163 0.46 -9.91 11.02
N MET A 164 0.65 -9.10 12.05
CA MET A 164 0.75 -7.64 11.93
C MET A 164 1.92 -7.19 11.05
N PHE A 165 3.08 -7.83 11.23
CA PHE A 165 4.27 -7.54 10.44
C PHE A 165 4.08 -7.89 8.96
N VAL A 166 3.59 -9.10 8.67
CA VAL A 166 3.33 -9.57 7.30
C VAL A 166 2.24 -8.72 6.64
N PHE A 167 1.18 -8.36 7.37
CA PHE A 167 0.13 -7.47 6.87
C PHE A 167 0.69 -6.10 6.48
N ALA A 168 1.48 -5.46 7.35
CA ALA A 168 2.08 -4.16 7.07
C ALA A 168 3.05 -4.21 5.89
N LEU A 169 3.85 -5.29 5.77
CA LEU A 169 4.74 -5.51 4.63
C LEU A 169 3.96 -5.63 3.32
N ILE A 170 2.87 -6.40 3.31
CA ILE A 170 2.02 -6.54 2.13
C ILE A 170 1.37 -5.20 1.80
N VAL A 171 0.74 -4.49 2.74
CA VAL A 171 0.11 -3.18 2.47
C VAL A 171 1.13 -2.16 1.94
N MET A 172 2.38 -2.25 2.43
CA MET A 172 3.48 -1.41 1.98
C MET A 172 3.87 -1.69 0.53
N LEU A 173 3.89 -2.95 0.08
CA LEU A 173 4.36 -3.37 -1.24
C LEU A 173 3.25 -3.59 -2.28
N TYR A 174 2.02 -3.77 -1.81
CA TYR A 174 0.85 -4.05 -2.62
C TYR A 174 0.49 -2.89 -3.55
N ILE A 175 -0.37 -3.16 -4.54
CA ILE A 175 -0.86 -2.30 -5.64
C ILE A 175 -0.74 -0.78 -5.40
N PRO A 176 -0.31 -0.02 -6.42
CA PRO A 176 -0.29 1.43 -6.35
C PRO A 176 -1.75 1.92 -6.37
N CYS A 177 -2.11 2.91 -5.55
CA CYS A 177 -3.50 3.35 -5.40
C CYS A 177 -4.17 3.72 -6.74
N VAL A 178 -5.50 3.77 -6.78
CA VAL A 178 -6.27 4.11 -7.99
C VAL A 178 -5.78 5.41 -8.66
N ALA A 179 -5.39 6.41 -7.86
CA ALA A 179 -4.82 7.65 -8.37
C ALA A 179 -3.52 7.42 -9.17
N THR A 180 -2.61 6.61 -8.63
CA THR A 180 -1.36 6.25 -9.32
C THR A 180 -1.60 5.39 -10.56
N ILE A 181 -2.57 4.47 -10.53
CA ILE A 181 -2.96 3.68 -11.72
C ILE A 181 -3.54 4.61 -12.81
N ALA A 182 -4.37 5.58 -12.42
CA ALA A 182 -4.97 6.54 -13.35
C ALA A 182 -3.91 7.41 -14.05
N VAL A 183 -2.87 7.84 -13.31
CA VAL A 183 -1.74 8.59 -13.89
C VAL A 183 -0.88 7.67 -14.76
N LEU A 184 -0.53 6.46 -14.29
CA LEU A 184 0.24 5.49 -15.06
C LEU A 184 -0.41 5.15 -16.41
N ARG A 185 -1.74 4.96 -16.40
CA ARG A 185 -2.52 4.70 -17.61
C ARG A 185 -2.47 5.87 -18.61
N ARG A 186 -2.42 7.12 -18.11
CA ARG A 186 -2.35 8.32 -18.96
C ARG A 186 -0.95 8.52 -19.55
N GLU A 187 0.10 8.22 -18.79
CA GLU A 187 1.49 8.50 -19.18
C GLU A 187 2.13 7.37 -20.00
N PHE A 188 1.95 6.11 -19.59
CA PHE A 188 2.66 4.95 -20.15
C PHE A 188 1.75 4.00 -20.94
N GLY A 189 0.44 4.27 -20.98
CA GLY A 189 -0.57 3.43 -21.60
C GLY A 189 -1.23 2.43 -20.64
N ALA A 190 -2.41 1.92 -21.02
CA ALA A 190 -3.19 1.03 -20.16
C ALA A 190 -2.51 -0.34 -19.93
N TRP A 191 -1.81 -0.87 -20.93
CA TRP A 191 -1.17 -2.18 -20.85
C TRP A 191 0.00 -2.21 -19.87
N THR A 192 0.86 -1.19 -19.90
CA THR A 192 1.98 -1.06 -18.97
C THR A 192 1.51 -0.82 -17.54
N ALA A 193 0.44 -0.03 -17.36
CA ALA A 193 -0.16 0.19 -16.05
C ALA A 193 -0.68 -1.11 -15.40
N VAL A 194 -1.32 -1.99 -16.18
CA VAL A 194 -1.79 -3.30 -15.70
C VAL A 194 -0.62 -4.25 -15.44
N LEU A 195 0.40 -4.26 -16.29
CA LEU A 195 1.55 -5.15 -16.14
C LEU A 195 2.37 -4.78 -14.89
N VAL A 196 2.55 -3.48 -14.64
CA VAL A 196 3.23 -2.97 -13.43
C VAL A 196 2.41 -3.27 -12.17
N SER A 197 1.10 -3.01 -12.18
CA SER A 197 0.27 -3.26 -11.01
C SER A 197 0.17 -4.76 -10.68
N ALA A 198 0.01 -5.62 -11.69
CA ALA A 198 0.01 -7.07 -11.52
C ALA A 198 1.37 -7.58 -11.04
N GLY A 199 2.47 -7.04 -11.57
CA GLY A 199 3.82 -7.34 -11.12
C GLY A 199 4.04 -6.99 -9.64
N GLU A 200 3.54 -5.84 -9.19
CA GLU A 200 3.61 -5.43 -7.79
C GLU A 200 2.76 -6.31 -6.85
N VAL A 201 1.55 -6.73 -7.27
CA VAL A 201 0.75 -7.72 -6.49
C VAL A 201 1.53 -9.00 -6.30
N LEU A 202 2.08 -9.54 -7.39
CA LEU A 202 2.80 -10.80 -7.35
C LEU A 202 4.03 -10.69 -6.45
N LEU A 203 4.79 -9.61 -6.58
CA LEU A 203 5.97 -9.35 -5.76
C LEU A 203 5.60 -9.19 -4.28
N ALA A 204 4.51 -8.48 -3.97
CA ALA A 204 4.00 -8.32 -2.61
C ALA A 204 3.53 -9.64 -2.00
N LEU A 205 2.83 -10.48 -2.76
CA LEU A 205 2.38 -11.80 -2.31
C LEU A 205 3.55 -12.75 -2.08
N VAL A 206 4.53 -12.77 -3.00
CA VAL A 206 5.73 -13.62 -2.88
C VAL A 206 6.57 -13.21 -1.66
N LEU A 207 6.78 -11.91 -1.45
CA LEU A 207 7.52 -11.42 -0.30
C LEU A 207 6.76 -11.61 1.02
N GLY A 208 5.42 -11.45 1.00
CA GLY A 208 4.57 -11.73 2.15
C GLY A 208 4.63 -13.22 2.55
N ALA A 209 4.55 -14.11 1.56
CA ALA A 209 4.69 -15.56 1.77
C ALA A 209 6.08 -15.93 2.29
N ALA A 210 7.14 -15.37 1.70
CA ALA A 210 8.51 -15.57 2.14
C ALA A 210 8.74 -15.07 3.57
N ALA A 211 8.20 -13.90 3.93
CA ALA A 211 8.30 -13.37 5.29
C ALA A 211 7.59 -14.29 6.31
N ASN A 212 6.42 -14.83 5.97
CA ASN A 212 5.71 -15.78 6.82
C ASN A 212 6.48 -17.10 6.99
N TRP A 213 7.02 -17.65 5.89
CA TRP A 213 7.82 -18.89 5.93
C TRP A 213 9.14 -18.72 6.69
N ILE A 214 9.84 -17.60 6.52
CA ILE A 214 11.06 -17.28 7.27
C ILE A 214 10.74 -17.21 8.77
N TRP A 215 9.63 -16.59 9.15
CA TRP A 215 9.23 -16.51 10.56
C TRP A 215 8.85 -17.88 11.14
N ASN A 216 8.17 -18.72 10.35
CA ASN A 216 7.83 -20.09 10.77
C ASN A 216 9.07 -21.00 10.90
N LEU A 217 10.11 -20.75 10.09
CA LEU A 217 11.43 -21.38 10.22
C LEU A 217 12.18 -20.93 11.47
N VAL A 218 12.06 -19.65 11.84
CA VAL A 218 12.67 -19.13 13.08
C VAL A 218 11.93 -19.66 14.32
N ALA A 219 10.60 -19.77 14.27
CA ALA A 219 9.78 -20.31 15.35
C ALA A 219 9.90 -21.84 15.55
N THR A 220 10.46 -22.57 14.58
CA THR A 220 10.74 -24.00 14.70
C THR A 220 12.15 -24.30 15.20
N ILE A 221 13.04 -23.31 15.21
CA ILE A 221 14.44 -23.41 15.70
C ILE A 221 14.59 -22.94 17.15
N VAL A 222 13.65 -22.14 17.68
CA VAL A 222 13.58 -21.67 19.08
C VAL A 222 12.56 -22.50 19.85
#